data_AF-A0AAU4BEG4-F1
#
_entry.id   AF-A0AAU4BEG4-F1
#
_cell.length_a   1.000
_cell.length_b   1.000
_cell.length_c   1.000
_cell.angle_alpha   90.00
_cell.angle_beta   90.00
_cell.angle_gamma   90.00
#
_symmetry.space_group_name_H-M   'P 1'
#
loop_
_entity.id
_entity.type
_entity.pdbx_description
1 polymer ?
#
loop_
_entity_poly.entity_id
_entity_poly.type
_entity_poly.pdbx_seq_one_letter_code
_entity_poly.pdbx_strand_id
1 'polypeptide(L)'
;MVRQPLTPEQIEAGRRLGALLRRARAGRDLADVAHAAGISPETLRKIETGRLPSPGFGTIVSLGEALGLPVQELATAWRGSDLPLEAVS
;
A
#
# COMPACT_ATOMS: atom_id res chain seq x y z
N MET A 1 -13.59 10.19 19.52
CA MET A 1 -14.05 9.75 18.19
C MET A 1 -13.88 8.24 18.10
N VAL A 2 -14.94 7.46 17.88
CA VAL A 2 -14.85 5.99 17.79
C VAL A 2 -14.31 5.63 16.41
N ARG A 3 -13.16 4.96 16.33
CA ARG A 3 -12.70 4.38 15.07
C ARG A 3 -13.53 3.13 14.80
N GLN A 4 -14.33 3.15 13.74
CA GLN A 4 -15.00 1.95 13.27
C GLN A 4 -13.93 0.92 12.85
N PRO A 5 -14.14 -0.37 13.15
CA PRO A 5 -13.26 -1.42 12.68
C PRO A 5 -13.29 -1.47 11.15
N LEU A 6 -12.18 -1.90 10.55
CA LEU A 6 -12.11 -2.11 9.11
C LEU A 6 -12.99 -3.29 8.69
N THR A 7 -13.62 -3.17 7.53
CA THR A 7 -14.35 -4.30 6.93
C THR A 7 -13.37 -5.36 6.40
N PRO A 8 -13.82 -6.61 6.23
CA PRO A 8 -13.01 -7.65 5.59
C PRO A 8 -12.45 -7.24 4.22
N GLU A 9 -13.24 -6.52 3.41
CA GLU A 9 -12.85 -6.04 2.08
C GLU A 9 -11.73 -5.00 2.18
N GLN A 10 -11.79 -4.09 3.16
CA GLN A 10 -10.74 -3.10 3.41
C GLN A 10 -9.44 -3.76 3.87
N ILE A 11 -9.55 -4.80 4.70
CA ILE A 11 -8.39 -5.60 5.13
C ILE A 11 -7.75 -6.29 3.93
N GLU A 12 -8.56 -6.88 3.05
CA GLU A 12 -8.07 -7.56 1.86
C GLU A 12 -7.47 -6.59 0.83
N ALA A 13 -8.06 -5.39 0.68
CA ALA A 13 -7.47 -4.31 -0.11
C ALA A 13 -6.08 -3.90 0.40
N GLY A 14 -5.92 -3.76 1.71
CA GLY A 14 -4.63 -3.51 2.35
C GLY A 14 -3.61 -4.62 2.11
N ARG A 15 -4.03 -5.89 2.16
CA ARG A 15 -3.16 -7.04 1.86
C ARG A 15 -2.70 -7.06 0.40
N ARG A 16 -3.58 -6.80 -0.56
CA ARG A 16 -3.22 -6.70 -1.99
C ARG A 16 -2.19 -5.61 -2.23
N LEU A 17 -2.42 -4.43 -1.66
CA LEU A 17 -1.50 -3.31 -1.72
C LEU A 17 -0.14 -3.65 -1.09
N GLY A 18 -0.13 -4.22 0.12
CA GLY A 18 1.09 -4.67 0.81
C GLY A 18 1.89 -5.68 -0.02
N ALA A 19 1.21 -6.64 -0.64
CA ALA A 19 1.84 -7.63 -1.51
C ALA A 19 2.46 -7.00 -2.76
N LEU A 20 1.81 -6.00 -3.37
CA LEU A 20 2.40 -5.24 -4.49
C LEU A 20 3.68 -4.52 -4.07
N LEU A 21 3.64 -3.79 -2.96
CA LEU A 21 4.80 -3.06 -2.43
C LEU A 21 5.99 -4.00 -2.16
N ARG A 22 5.72 -5.16 -1.54
CA ARG A 22 6.72 -6.19 -1.29
C ARG A 22 7.35 -6.71 -2.58
N ARG A 23 6.54 -6.98 -3.61
CA ARG A 23 7.05 -7.43 -4.92
C ARG A 23 7.92 -6.35 -5.56
N ALA A 24 7.47 -5.10 -5.55
CA ALA A 24 8.20 -3.99 -6.14
C ALA A 24 9.50 -3.68 -5.41
N ARG A 25 9.59 -3.93 -4.09
CA ARG A 25 10.86 -3.84 -3.37
C ARG A 25 11.92 -4.79 -3.92
N ALA A 26 11.53 -5.93 -4.50
CA ALA A 26 12.37 -6.81 -5.34
C ALA A 26 13.75 -7.16 -4.72
N GLY A 27 13.80 -7.40 -3.41
CA GLY A 27 15.03 -7.77 -2.70
C GLY A 27 15.88 -6.59 -2.21
N ARG A 28 15.52 -5.34 -2.53
CA ARG A 28 16.10 -4.15 -1.88
C ARG A 28 15.94 -4.25 -0.37
N ASP A 29 16.92 -3.71 0.36
CA ASP A 29 16.88 -3.72 1.81
C ASP A 29 15.62 -3.01 2.33
N LEU A 30 15.02 -3.59 3.36
CA LEU A 30 13.76 -3.10 3.90
C LEU A 30 13.96 -1.78 4.68
N ALA A 31 15.11 -1.59 5.33
CA ALA A 31 15.42 -0.35 6.02
C ALA A 31 15.69 0.79 5.03
N ASP A 32 16.39 0.51 3.93
CA ASP A 32 16.68 1.52 2.90
C ASP A 32 15.40 2.08 2.26
N VAL A 33 14.48 1.20 1.87
CA VAL A 33 13.18 1.63 1.30
C VAL A 33 12.33 2.36 2.33
N ALA A 34 12.30 1.88 3.57
CA ALA A 34 11.55 2.53 4.63
C ALA A 34 12.07 3.94 4.91
N HIS A 35 13.40 4.10 4.96
CA HIS A 35 14.05 5.39 5.14
C HIS A 35 13.75 6.35 3.99
N ALA A 36 13.87 5.89 2.74
CA ALA A 36 13.53 6.67 1.56
C ALA A 36 12.06 7.12 1.56
N ALA A 37 11.16 6.31 2.11
CA ALA A 37 9.73 6.64 2.26
C ALA A 37 9.39 7.39 3.56
N GLY A 38 10.38 7.75 4.39
CA GLY A 38 10.17 8.52 5.62
C GLY A 38 9.40 7.76 6.72
N ILE A 39 9.46 6.42 6.73
CA ILE A 39 8.78 5.57 7.72
C ILE A 39 9.76 4.61 8.41
N SER A 40 9.33 4.01 9.52
CA SER A 40 10.13 2.98 10.18
C SER A 40 10.17 1.68 9.36
N PRO A 41 11.27 0.90 9.43
CA PRO A 41 11.34 -0.44 8.85
C PRO A 41 10.18 -1.34 9.31
N GLU A 42 9.82 -1.25 10.59
CA GLU A 42 8.71 -2.05 11.14
C GLU A 42 7.34 -1.62 10.57
N THR A 43 7.14 -0.33 10.29
CA THR A 43 5.94 0.16 9.59
C THR A 43 5.85 -0.45 8.19
N LEU A 44 6.94 -0.41 7.42
CA LEU A 44 6.98 -1.02 6.09
C LEU A 44 6.70 -2.52 6.15
N ARG A 45 7.32 -3.24 7.09
CA ARG A 45 7.06 -4.68 7.30
C ARG A 45 5.59 -4.97 7.59
N LYS A 46 4.93 -4.17 8.44
CA LYS A 46 3.50 -4.36 8.74
C LYS A 46 2.62 -4.10 7.53
N ILE A 47 2.96 -3.10 6.70
CA ILE A 47 2.24 -2.83 5.44
C ILE A 47 2.41 -4.01 4.48
N GLU A 48 3.65 -4.44 4.22
CA GLU A 48 3.95 -5.54 3.29
C GLU A 48 3.32 -6.89 3.67
N THR A 49 3.13 -7.11 4.97
CA THR A 49 2.50 -8.33 5.50
C THR A 49 1.00 -8.18 5.72
N GLY A 50 0.41 -7.03 5.37
CA GLY A 50 -1.01 -6.75 5.56
C GLY A 50 -1.46 -6.59 7.01
N ARG A 51 -0.53 -6.51 7.97
CA ARG A 51 -0.79 -6.23 9.39
C ARG A 51 -1.13 -4.76 9.66
N LEU A 52 -0.83 -3.88 8.71
CA LEU A 52 -1.28 -2.50 8.67
C LEU A 52 -2.06 -2.27 7.36
N PRO A 53 -3.35 -2.64 7.31
CA PRO A 53 -4.13 -2.64 6.08
C PRO A 53 -4.63 -1.26 5.63
N SER A 54 -4.62 -0.25 6.51
CA SER A 54 -5.03 1.12 6.21
C SER A 54 -3.90 2.14 6.44
N PRO A 55 -2.81 2.09 5.66
CA PRO A 55 -1.76 3.10 5.72
C PRO A 55 -2.30 4.47 5.33
N GLY A 56 -1.68 5.54 5.87
CA GLY A 56 -2.03 6.90 5.49
C GLY A 56 -1.69 7.17 4.02
N PHE A 57 -2.46 8.04 3.37
CA PHE A 57 -2.24 8.38 1.96
C PHE A 57 -0.81 8.91 1.70
N GLY A 58 -0.29 9.78 2.56
CA GLY A 58 1.09 10.27 2.45
C GLY A 58 2.13 9.15 2.47
N THR A 59 1.94 8.12 3.30
CA THR A 59 2.80 6.94 3.33
C THR A 59 2.76 6.18 1.99
N ILE A 60 1.59 6.08 1.37
CA ILE A 60 1.45 5.41 0.07
C ILE A 60 2.15 6.18 -1.05
N VAL A 61 2.03 7.51 -1.07
CA VAL A 61 2.73 8.37 -2.03
C VAL A 61 4.24 8.21 -1.88
N SER A 62 4.78 8.37 -0.66
CA SER A 62 6.23 8.26 -0.41
C SER A 62 6.77 6.86 -0.71
N LEU A 63 5.99 5.80 -0.45
CA LEU A 63 6.38 4.44 -0.84
C LEU A 63 6.36 4.24 -2.35
N GLY A 64 5.39 4.84 -3.06
CA GLY A 64 5.36 4.84 -4.52
C GLY A 64 6.63 5.48 -5.10
N GLU A 65 6.97 6.68 -4.63
CA GLU A 65 8.19 7.40 -5.04
C GLU A 65 9.46 6.59 -4.75
N ALA A 66 9.62 6.08 -3.52
CA ALA A 66 10.79 5.28 -3.13
C ALA A 66 10.92 3.98 -3.94
N LEU A 67 9.81 3.40 -4.39
CA LEU A 67 9.79 2.16 -5.14
C LEU A 67 9.80 2.36 -6.66
N GLY A 68 9.62 3.58 -7.15
CA GLY A 68 9.48 3.89 -8.57
C GLY A 68 8.13 3.46 -9.14
N LEU A 69 7.08 3.40 -8.31
CA LEU A 69 5.73 3.01 -8.71
C LEU A 69 4.81 4.23 -8.82
N PRO A 70 4.03 4.36 -9.91
CA PRO A 70 3.01 5.39 -9.99
C PRO A 70 1.88 5.08 -9.00
N VAL A 71 1.34 6.12 -8.36
CA VAL A 71 0.21 6.00 -7.41
C VAL A 71 -1.00 5.30 -8.04
N GLN A 72 -1.18 5.43 -9.36
CA GLN A 72 -2.25 4.74 -10.07
C GLN A 72 -2.15 3.21 -10.00
N GLU A 73 -0.94 2.63 -10.03
CA GLU A 73 -0.76 1.19 -9.87
C GLU A 73 -1.11 0.73 -8.46
N LEU A 74 -0.71 1.52 -7.45
CA LEU A 74 -1.06 1.28 -6.05
C LEU A 74 -2.58 1.31 -5.84
N ALA A 75 -3.26 2.29 -6.46
CA ALA A 75 -4.71 2.42 -6.41
C ALA A 75 -5.41 1.22 -7.08
N THR A 76 -4.91 0.77 -8.24
CA THR A 76 -5.45 -0.42 -8.92
C THR A 76 -5.32 -1.67 -8.06
N ALA A 77 -4.16 -1.89 -7.42
CA ALA A 77 -3.98 -3.03 -6.52
C ALA A 77 -4.90 -2.97 -5.29
N TRP A 78 -5.10 -1.77 -4.73
CA TRP A 78 -6.00 -1.57 -3.61
C TRP A 78 -7.46 -1.89 -3.98
N ARG A 79 -7.95 -1.38 -5.13
CA ARG A 79 -9.30 -1.69 -5.64
C ARG A 79 -9.49 -3.19 -5.87
N GLY A 80 -8.43 -3.89 -6.28
CA GLY A 80 -8.52 -5.25 -6.80
C GLY A 80 -9.06 -5.19 -8.23
N SER A 81 -8.46 -5.94 -9.15
CA SER A 81 -8.90 -5.96 -10.54
C SER A 81 -10.24 -6.69 -10.66
N ASP A 82 -11.36 -5.97 -10.44
CA ASP A 82 -12.63 -6.22 -11.14
C ASP A 82 -13.64 -5.05 -11.05
N LEU A 83 -13.23 -3.84 -11.41
CA LEU A 83 -14.20 -2.82 -11.84
C LEU A 83 -13.63 -2.10 -13.06
N PRO A 84 -14.26 -2.24 -14.25
CA PRO A 84 -14.08 -1.27 -15.32
C PRO A 84 -14.38 0.11 -14.73
N LEU A 85 -13.47 1.06 -14.92
CA LEU A 85 -13.80 2.47 -14.80
C LEU A 85 -14.77 2.76 -15.95
N GLU A 86 -16.06 2.46 -15.77
CA GLU A 86 -17.11 3.07 -16.56
C GLU A 86 -16.98 4.57 -16.30
N ALA A 87 -16.37 5.23 -17.28
CA ALA A 87 -16.26 6.67 -17.34
C ALA A 87 -17.69 7.22 -17.25
N VAL A 88 -18.03 7.79 -16.10
CA VAL A 88 -19.24 8.59 -15.98
C VAL A 88 -19.03 9.80 -16.88
N SER A 89 -19.79 9.80 -17.98
CA SER A 89 -19.88 10.89 -18.97
C SER A 89 -20.36 12.19 -18.33
#